data_AF-A0A971V446-F1
#
_entry.id   AF-A0A971V446-F1
#
_cell.length_a   1.000
_cell.length_b   1.000
_cell.length_c   1.000
_cell.angle_alpha   90.00
_cell.angle_beta   90.00
_cell.angle_gamma   90.00
#
_symmetry.space_group_name_H-M   'P 1'
#
loop_
_entity.id
_entity.type
_entity.pdbx_description
1 polymer ?
#
loop_
_entity_poly.entity_id
_entity_poly.type
_entity_poly.pdbx_seq_one_letter_code
_entity_poly.pdbx_strand_id
1 'polypeptide(L)'
;MERNRFLAKAVLFAAASLLLVTVNAFSQLSTESNGNTRSDLIYKQLHSANLSEQQGLFADGLKLKLDLSILEEVEEEHFEFDPEAIPADDIYEGMWANSYVNMYGSLKNAPDTFIVDLENFTMPVDGHMTSNFGRRGSRRYHYGIDLKAQIGDTIYAAFDGKIRVKQFERRGYGYYIVIRHLNGLETVYGHLSKFLIEENDLVKSGQPIGLAGNTGRSYGSHLHFETRFLGKPINPNFIIDFEKKDVHKEEYLVTNSSYKKTTSRSKVVTTSNASKTAATNKVASSSESAKSGNTNKFVSGDVNYHRIQKGDTLGAIAKRYGVTVNKICSLNNITPRTTLRIGKSIRIS
;
A
#
# COMPACT_ATOMS: atom_id res chain seq x y z
N MET A 1 63.47 43.23 -34.02
CA MET A 1 62.05 43.60 -34.10
C MET A 1 61.30 42.60 -33.25
N GLU A 2 61.08 42.96 -31.98
CA GLU A 2 59.78 43.35 -31.40
C GLU A 2 59.03 42.12 -30.84
N ARG A 3 59.02 41.93 -29.51
CA ARG A 3 57.92 42.26 -28.54
C ARG A 3 56.88 41.11 -28.47
N ASN A 4 56.31 40.68 -27.35
CA ASN A 4 56.26 41.16 -25.97
C ASN A 4 55.63 40.06 -25.08
N ARG A 5 56.15 39.90 -23.86
CA ARG A 5 55.50 39.81 -22.52
C ARG A 5 54.19 39.00 -22.39
N PHE A 6 53.97 38.13 -21.40
CA PHE A 6 54.00 38.36 -19.95
C PHE A 6 53.81 37.01 -19.23
N LEU A 7 54.79 36.53 -18.46
CA LEU A 7 54.64 35.42 -17.50
C LEU A 7 55.75 35.52 -16.44
N ALA A 8 55.40 35.84 -15.19
CA ALA A 8 56.21 35.52 -14.01
C ALA A 8 55.44 35.65 -12.67
N LYS A 9 55.28 34.51 -11.99
CA LYS A 9 55.46 34.21 -10.54
C LYS A 9 54.47 34.85 -9.53
N ALA A 10 53.60 34.06 -8.89
CA ALA A 10 53.78 33.23 -7.66
C ALA A 10 53.87 34.10 -6.38
N VAL A 11 52.80 34.25 -5.57
CA VAL A 11 52.27 33.37 -4.49
C VAL A 11 52.97 33.55 -3.12
N LEU A 12 52.15 33.88 -2.10
CA LEU A 12 52.32 33.74 -0.63
C LEU A 12 53.33 34.71 0.07
N PHE A 13 53.09 35.34 1.23
CA PHE A 13 52.44 34.93 2.48
C PHE A 13 51.94 36.13 3.33
N ALA A 14 51.08 35.81 4.30
CA ALA A 14 50.36 36.62 5.28
C ALA A 14 51.20 37.41 6.33
N ALA A 15 50.63 38.48 6.90
CA ALA A 15 50.49 38.66 8.36
C ALA A 15 49.72 39.96 8.74
N ALA A 16 48.66 39.74 9.54
CA ALA A 16 48.02 40.57 10.56
C ALA A 16 48.40 42.06 10.75
N SER A 17 47.40 42.93 10.72
CA SER A 17 47.31 44.07 11.64
C SER A 17 45.84 44.36 12.01
N LEU A 18 45.62 44.33 13.32
CA LEU A 18 44.43 44.72 14.07
C LEU A 18 44.07 46.19 13.81
N LEU A 19 42.78 46.51 13.62
CA LEU A 19 42.22 47.79 14.06
C LEU A 19 40.68 47.69 14.17
N LEU A 20 40.21 47.69 15.43
CA LEU A 20 38.85 48.00 15.85
C LEU A 20 38.41 49.37 15.31
N VAL A 21 37.13 49.54 14.93
CA VAL A 21 36.29 50.71 15.30
C VAL A 21 34.80 50.41 15.00
N THR A 22 34.04 50.38 16.10
CA THR A 22 32.65 50.79 16.40
C THR A 22 31.44 50.32 15.57
N VAL A 23 30.54 49.72 16.34
CA VAL A 23 29.11 49.46 16.16
C VAL A 23 28.32 50.77 16.00
N ASN A 24 27.39 50.81 15.05
CA ASN A 24 26.22 51.70 15.13
C ASN A 24 24.97 50.91 14.72
N ALA A 25 24.13 50.65 15.71
CA ALA A 25 22.77 50.20 15.56
C ALA A 25 21.89 51.42 15.27
N PHE A 26 21.06 51.33 14.24
CA PHE A 26 19.97 52.28 13.99
C PHE A 26 18.79 51.47 13.45
N SER A 27 17.82 51.15 14.32
CA SER A 27 16.50 50.70 13.91
C SER A 27 15.45 51.63 14.51
N GLN A 28 14.53 52.02 13.64
CA GLN A 28 13.61 53.15 13.78
C GLN A 28 12.42 52.86 14.70
N LEU A 29 12.09 53.95 15.42
CA LEU A 29 10.80 54.48 15.84
C LEU A 29 9.51 53.72 15.44
N SER A 30 8.65 53.57 16.44
CA SER A 30 7.25 53.16 16.37
C SER A 30 6.35 54.17 15.64
N THR A 31 5.34 53.65 14.93
CA THR A 31 4.00 54.25 14.78
C THR A 31 3.00 53.16 14.35
N GLU A 32 1.90 53.05 15.09
CA GLU A 32 0.74 52.21 14.76
C GLU A 32 -0.09 52.87 13.63
N SER A 33 -0.60 52.06 12.68
CA SER A 33 -2.04 52.04 12.36
C SER A 33 -2.41 50.88 11.43
N ASN A 34 -3.16 49.93 11.99
CA ASN A 34 -4.36 49.27 11.49
C ASN A 34 -4.51 48.84 10.00
N GLY A 35 -4.84 47.56 9.81
CA GLY A 35 -5.77 47.11 8.76
C GLY A 35 -5.22 46.14 7.72
N ASN A 36 -5.03 44.86 8.06
CA ASN A 36 -5.01 43.81 7.04
C ASN A 36 -5.66 42.51 7.55
N THR A 37 -6.68 42.08 6.83
CA THR A 37 -7.49 40.88 7.07
C THR A 37 -6.68 39.61 6.79
N ARG A 38 -6.28 38.89 7.83
CA ARG A 38 -6.01 37.45 7.81
C ARG A 38 -6.58 36.83 9.08
N SER A 39 -7.35 35.76 8.91
CA SER A 39 -7.89 34.97 10.01
C SER A 39 -6.77 34.15 10.64
N ASP A 40 -6.07 34.75 11.61
CA ASP A 40 -5.12 34.03 12.44
C ASP A 40 -5.89 33.13 13.43
N LEU A 41 -5.60 31.83 13.37
CA LEU A 41 -6.03 30.87 14.36
C LEU A 41 -5.36 31.25 15.69
N ILE A 42 -6.17 31.80 16.60
CA ILE A 42 -5.75 32.08 17.97
C ILE A 42 -5.51 30.73 18.66
N TYR A 43 -4.25 30.29 18.71
CA TYR A 43 -3.83 29.39 19.77
C TYR A 43 -3.88 30.20 21.06
N LYS A 44 -4.88 29.89 21.91
CA LYS A 44 -4.87 30.33 23.31
C LYS A 44 -3.66 29.69 23.98
N GLN A 45 -2.53 30.40 23.95
CA GLN A 45 -1.43 30.13 24.85
C GLN A 45 -1.93 30.50 26.25
N LEU A 46 -2.29 29.50 27.05
CA LEU A 46 -2.60 29.70 28.46
C LEU A 46 -1.29 30.12 29.14
N HIS A 47 -1.15 31.42 29.40
CA HIS A 47 -0.12 31.91 30.30
C HIS A 47 -0.51 31.51 31.72
N SER A 48 0.25 30.58 32.29
CA SER A 48 0.24 30.26 33.71
C SER A 48 0.89 31.40 34.49
N ALA A 49 0.17 32.52 34.62
CA ALA A 49 0.56 33.58 35.55
C ALA A 49 0.01 33.22 36.94
N ASN A 50 0.94 33.05 37.89
CA ASN A 50 0.74 32.83 39.33
C ASN A 50 0.29 31.43 39.77
N LEU A 51 1.22 30.47 39.76
CA LEU A 51 1.25 29.41 40.78
C LEU A 51 2.70 29.06 41.12
N SER A 52 2.93 28.84 42.42
CA SER A 52 4.22 28.60 43.04
C SER A 52 5.10 27.60 42.28
N GLU A 53 6.34 28.04 42.10
CA GLU A 53 7.44 27.46 41.36
C GLU A 53 7.95 26.14 41.97
N GLN A 54 7.12 25.08 41.98
CA GLN A 54 7.61 23.71 42.15
C GLN A 54 6.58 22.61 41.82
N GLN A 55 5.31 22.92 41.53
CA GLN A 55 4.27 21.89 41.32
C GLN A 55 3.80 21.75 39.86
N GLY A 56 3.99 22.76 39.01
CA GLY A 56 3.56 22.74 37.60
C GLY A 56 4.47 21.93 36.66
N LEU A 57 5.80 22.04 36.82
CA LEU A 57 6.75 21.32 35.96
C LEU A 57 6.69 19.79 36.14
N PHE A 58 6.42 19.32 37.36
CA PHE A 58 6.26 17.89 37.63
C PHE A 58 4.94 17.35 37.08
N ALA A 59 3.86 18.15 37.10
CA ALA A 59 2.58 17.74 36.53
C ALA A 59 2.66 17.61 35.00
N ASP A 60 3.33 18.55 34.32
CA ASP A 60 3.52 18.47 32.87
C ASP A 60 4.49 17.34 32.48
N GLY A 61 5.56 17.14 33.25
CA GLY A 61 6.49 16.01 33.03
C GLY A 61 5.84 14.64 33.28
N LEU A 62 5.00 14.52 34.31
CA LEU A 62 4.23 13.31 34.60
C LEU A 62 3.15 13.06 33.56
N LYS A 63 2.48 14.12 33.09
CA LYS A 63 1.48 14.01 32.03
C LYS A 63 2.11 13.64 30.70
N LEU A 64 3.25 14.23 30.34
CA LEU A 64 4.01 13.83 29.16
C LEU A 64 4.51 12.39 29.28
N LYS A 65 4.98 11.97 30.45
CA LYS A 65 5.41 10.59 30.68
C LYS A 65 4.24 9.61 30.63
N LEU A 66 3.07 10.01 31.11
CA LEU A 66 1.84 9.23 31.02
C LEU A 66 1.34 9.16 29.58
N ASP A 67 1.34 10.28 28.85
CA ASP A 67 0.97 10.32 27.43
C ASP A 67 1.96 9.49 26.61
N LEU A 68 3.26 9.54 26.91
CA LEU A 68 4.28 8.72 26.26
C LEU A 68 4.15 7.24 26.64
N SER A 69 3.87 6.92 27.90
CA SER A 69 3.65 5.53 28.34
C SER A 69 2.33 4.98 27.82
N ILE A 70 1.30 5.81 27.67
CA ILE A 70 0.05 5.43 27.00
C ILE A 70 0.30 5.26 25.50
N LEU A 71 1.15 6.08 24.86
CA LEU A 71 1.54 5.87 23.46
C LEU A 71 2.38 4.60 23.29
N GLU A 72 3.29 4.31 24.21
CA GLU A 72 4.09 3.08 24.27
C GLU A 72 3.20 1.86 24.56
N GLU A 73 2.25 1.98 25.49
CA GLU A 73 1.25 0.94 25.81
C GLU A 73 0.21 0.77 24.70
N VAL A 74 -0.16 1.81 23.95
CA VAL A 74 -0.99 1.74 22.74
C VAL A 74 -0.21 1.15 21.56
N GLU A 75 1.09 1.41 21.46
CA GLU A 75 2.00 0.71 20.54
C GLU A 75 2.14 -0.78 20.91
N GLU A 76 2.13 -1.13 22.20
CA GLU A 76 2.17 -2.52 22.69
C GLU A 76 0.81 -3.24 22.63
N GLU A 77 -0.31 -2.57 22.90
CA GLU A 77 -1.67 -3.17 22.88
C GLU A 77 -2.20 -3.37 21.46
N HIS A 78 -1.74 -2.59 20.46
CA HIS A 78 -2.10 -2.79 19.06
C HIS A 78 -1.22 -3.84 18.38
N PHE A 79 -1.57 -5.09 18.68
CA PHE A 79 -1.16 -6.32 17.99
C PHE A 79 0.20 -6.84 18.48
N GLU A 80 0.13 -7.87 19.32
CA GLU A 80 1.21 -8.82 19.61
C GLU A 80 1.62 -9.51 18.29
N PHE A 81 2.30 -8.76 17.43
CA PHE A 81 2.75 -9.21 16.13
C PHE A 81 4.01 -10.01 16.39
N ASP A 82 3.84 -11.31 16.58
CA ASP A 82 4.96 -12.25 16.68
C ASP A 82 5.92 -11.97 15.50
N PRO A 83 7.14 -11.49 15.78
CA PRO A 83 8.09 -11.12 14.73
C PRO A 83 8.48 -12.33 13.88
N GLU A 84 8.28 -13.55 14.38
CA GLU A 84 8.47 -14.80 13.62
C GLU A 84 7.25 -15.15 12.75
N ALA A 85 6.07 -14.58 13.01
CA ALA A 85 4.88 -14.85 12.24
C ALA A 85 5.03 -14.41 10.78
N ILE A 86 4.62 -15.30 9.89
CA ILE A 86 4.52 -15.05 8.46
C ILE A 86 3.12 -14.52 8.17
N PRO A 87 2.97 -13.32 7.58
CA PRO A 87 1.66 -12.81 7.19
C PRO A 87 0.94 -13.78 6.24
N ALA A 88 -0.35 -14.01 6.50
CA ALA A 88 -1.23 -14.85 5.69
C ALA A 88 -0.70 -16.28 5.44
N ASP A 89 0.02 -16.85 6.42
CA ASP A 89 0.66 -18.16 6.30
C ASP A 89 -0.29 -19.29 5.86
N ASP A 90 -1.56 -19.22 6.28
CA ASP A 90 -2.59 -20.20 5.96
C ASP A 90 -2.93 -20.29 4.46
N ILE A 91 -2.71 -19.20 3.71
CA ILE A 91 -2.96 -19.12 2.27
C ILE A 91 -1.67 -19.36 1.49
N TYR A 92 -0.55 -18.94 2.06
CA TYR A 92 0.77 -19.02 1.43
C TYR A 92 1.54 -20.32 1.77
N GLU A 93 0.96 -21.21 2.58
CA GLU A 93 1.46 -22.57 2.91
C GLU A 93 2.88 -22.58 3.49
N GLY A 94 3.23 -21.68 4.42
CA GLY A 94 4.60 -21.63 4.96
C GLY A 94 5.63 -21.00 4.04
N MET A 95 5.27 -20.65 2.79
CA MET A 95 6.25 -20.14 1.84
C MET A 95 6.58 -18.68 2.14
N TRP A 96 7.81 -18.46 2.60
CA TRP A 96 8.41 -17.14 2.74
C TRP A 96 9.74 -17.10 1.98
N ALA A 97 9.84 -16.20 1.01
CA ALA A 97 11.05 -16.04 0.21
C ALA A 97 11.22 -14.58 -0.24
N ASN A 98 12.45 -14.09 -0.11
CA ASN A 98 12.79 -12.68 -0.31
C ASN A 98 13.40 -12.38 -1.69
N SER A 99 13.40 -13.35 -2.61
CA SER A 99 14.18 -13.26 -3.84
C SER A 99 13.46 -12.59 -5.02
N TYR A 100 12.16 -12.87 -5.22
CA TYR A 100 11.41 -12.42 -6.40
C TYR A 100 9.95 -12.06 -6.08
N VAL A 101 9.36 -11.20 -6.90
CA VAL A 101 7.95 -10.77 -6.76
C VAL A 101 6.97 -11.95 -6.84
N ASN A 102 7.15 -12.89 -7.76
CA ASN A 102 6.29 -14.08 -7.88
C ASN A 102 7.10 -15.35 -7.65
N MET A 103 6.93 -15.98 -6.48
CA MET A 103 7.55 -17.27 -6.12
C MET A 103 6.57 -18.45 -6.21
N TYR A 104 5.25 -18.17 -6.21
CA TYR A 104 4.26 -19.19 -5.87
C TYR A 104 3.86 -20.11 -7.04
N GLY A 105 4.31 -19.81 -8.26
CA GLY A 105 4.10 -20.66 -9.43
C GLY A 105 2.63 -21.06 -9.63
N SER A 106 2.37 -22.36 -9.79
CA SER A 106 1.03 -22.93 -9.76
C SER A 106 0.78 -23.56 -8.39
N LEU A 107 0.39 -22.74 -7.41
CA LEU A 107 -0.09 -23.22 -6.12
C LEU A 107 -1.21 -24.23 -6.32
N LYS A 108 -1.03 -25.45 -5.78
CA LYS A 108 -2.01 -26.53 -5.91
C LYS A 108 -3.28 -26.28 -5.11
N ASN A 109 -3.20 -25.55 -4.00
CA ASN A 109 -4.32 -25.34 -3.07
C ASN A 109 -4.74 -23.87 -2.90
N ALA A 110 -4.44 -23.01 -3.87
CA ALA A 110 -4.95 -21.64 -3.86
C ALA A 110 -6.48 -21.65 -3.85
N PRO A 111 -7.16 -20.90 -2.94
CA PRO A 111 -8.60 -20.87 -2.90
C PRO A 111 -9.17 -20.23 -4.18
N ASP A 112 -10.27 -20.77 -4.69
CA ASP A 112 -10.97 -20.22 -5.88
C ASP A 112 -11.50 -18.80 -5.63
N THR A 113 -11.87 -18.52 -4.38
CA THR A 113 -12.31 -17.21 -3.92
C THR A 113 -11.72 -16.89 -2.55
N PHE A 114 -11.35 -15.64 -2.33
CA PHE A 114 -10.82 -15.17 -1.05
C PHE A 114 -11.31 -13.75 -0.75
N ILE A 115 -11.73 -13.48 0.49
CA ILE A 115 -12.14 -12.14 0.90
C ILE A 115 -10.92 -11.46 1.53
N VAL A 116 -10.50 -10.36 0.92
CA VAL A 116 -9.46 -9.48 1.43
C VAL A 116 -10.13 -8.36 2.21
N ASP A 117 -9.71 -8.19 3.45
CA ASP A 117 -10.02 -7.04 4.28
C ASP A 117 -9.12 -5.85 3.90
N LEU A 118 -9.73 -4.74 3.53
CA LEU A 118 -9.07 -3.51 3.07
C LEU A 118 -9.24 -2.36 4.07
N GLU A 119 -9.71 -2.65 5.29
CA GLU A 119 -9.69 -1.68 6.38
C GLU A 119 -8.27 -1.13 6.60
N ASN A 120 -8.18 0.12 7.08
CA ASN A 120 -6.92 0.84 7.33
C ASN A 120 -6.01 1.00 6.11
N PHE A 121 -6.58 1.13 4.91
CA PHE A 121 -5.84 1.50 3.72
C PHE A 121 -5.21 2.90 3.87
N THR A 122 -3.93 3.03 3.50
CA THR A 122 -3.28 4.32 3.31
C THR A 122 -2.81 4.48 1.86
N MET A 123 -3.01 5.66 1.30
CA MET A 123 -2.52 5.96 -0.05
C MET A 123 -0.97 6.00 -0.08
N PRO A 124 -0.29 5.21 -0.94
CA PRO A 124 1.18 5.12 -0.95
C PRO A 124 1.92 6.41 -1.28
N VAL A 125 1.30 7.29 -2.06
CA VAL A 125 1.83 8.60 -2.47
C VAL A 125 0.68 9.54 -2.84
N ASP A 126 0.83 10.83 -2.57
CA ASP A 126 -0.24 11.82 -2.75
C ASP A 126 -0.54 12.21 -4.22
N GLY A 127 0.22 11.67 -5.18
CA GLY A 127 0.10 12.00 -6.59
C GLY A 127 -1.00 11.26 -7.35
N HIS A 128 -1.43 11.85 -8.47
CA HIS A 128 -2.45 11.27 -9.35
C HIS A 128 -1.90 10.13 -10.22
N MET A 129 -2.79 9.26 -10.68
CA MET A 129 -2.45 8.20 -11.63
C MET A 129 -2.07 8.76 -13.00
N THR A 130 -0.87 8.44 -13.46
CA THR A 130 -0.32 8.82 -14.77
C THR A 130 -0.39 7.69 -15.78
N SER A 131 -0.38 6.44 -15.32
CA SER A 131 -0.55 5.27 -16.18
C SER A 131 -1.32 4.15 -15.52
N ASN A 132 -2.13 3.47 -16.32
CA ASN A 132 -3.04 2.44 -15.86
C ASN A 132 -2.47 1.02 -16.06
N PHE A 133 -3.04 0.07 -15.32
CA PHE A 133 -2.85 -1.36 -15.50
C PHE A 133 -3.44 -1.81 -16.83
N GLY A 134 -2.74 -2.73 -17.51
CA GLY A 134 -3.24 -3.33 -18.73
C GLY A 134 -2.25 -3.37 -19.88
N ARG A 135 -2.76 -3.77 -21.05
CA ARG A 135 -1.95 -4.04 -22.24
C ARG A 135 -1.41 -2.75 -22.90
N ARG A 136 -0.08 -2.60 -22.94
CA ARG A 136 0.66 -1.51 -23.61
C ARG A 136 1.11 -1.96 -25.01
N GLY A 137 0.36 -1.57 -26.04
CA GLY A 137 0.63 -1.97 -27.43
C GLY A 137 0.42 -3.47 -27.65
N SER A 138 1.14 -4.08 -28.60
CA SER A 138 0.93 -5.48 -28.98
C SER A 138 1.65 -6.50 -28.08
N ARG A 139 2.79 -6.15 -27.48
CA ARG A 139 3.69 -7.11 -26.81
C ARG A 139 3.97 -6.86 -25.34
N ARG A 140 3.57 -5.71 -24.78
CA ARG A 140 3.88 -5.37 -23.38
C ARG A 140 2.62 -5.33 -22.55
N TYR A 141 2.72 -5.80 -21.31
CA TYR A 141 1.66 -5.70 -20.32
C TYR A 141 2.18 -4.94 -19.10
N HIS A 142 1.36 -4.06 -18.56
CA HIS A 142 1.64 -3.31 -17.34
C HIS A 142 0.89 -3.96 -16.18
N TYR A 143 1.62 -4.53 -15.23
CA TYR A 143 1.08 -5.32 -14.12
C TYR A 143 0.77 -4.50 -12.85
N GLY A 144 0.94 -3.18 -12.94
CA GLY A 144 0.57 -2.21 -11.91
C GLY A 144 -0.03 -0.95 -12.50
N ILE A 145 -0.01 0.11 -11.70
CA ILE A 145 -0.29 1.48 -12.11
C ILE A 145 0.92 2.35 -11.83
N ASP A 146 0.99 3.52 -12.48
CA ASP A 146 2.04 4.49 -12.26
C ASP A 146 1.43 5.76 -11.64
N LEU A 147 1.86 6.10 -10.43
CA LEU A 147 1.43 7.26 -9.66
C LEU A 147 2.48 8.37 -9.75
N LYS A 148 2.03 9.62 -9.94
CA LYS A 148 2.95 10.75 -10.03
C LYS A 148 3.71 10.90 -8.71
N ALA A 149 5.04 10.88 -8.78
CA ALA A 149 5.91 11.17 -7.65
C ALA A 149 7.20 11.82 -8.18
N GLN A 150 7.77 12.75 -7.42
CA GLN A 150 9.09 13.30 -7.69
C GLN A 150 10.16 12.47 -6.98
N ILE A 151 11.40 12.55 -7.48
CA ILE A 151 12.51 11.84 -6.87
C ILE A 151 12.70 12.40 -5.47
N GLY A 152 12.68 11.52 -4.46
CA GLY A 152 12.80 11.90 -3.05
C GLY A 152 11.46 12.02 -2.31
N ASP A 153 10.31 11.99 -3.00
CA ASP A 153 9.01 11.94 -2.31
C ASP A 153 8.91 10.68 -1.45
N THR A 154 8.37 10.80 -0.24
CA THR A 154 8.18 9.67 0.66
C THR A 154 7.09 8.73 0.13
N ILE A 155 7.39 7.43 0.15
CA ILE A 155 6.47 6.36 -0.19
C ILE A 155 6.07 5.64 1.10
N TYR A 156 4.77 5.41 1.25
CA TYR A 156 4.17 4.79 2.43
C TYR A 156 3.65 3.38 2.13
N ALA A 157 3.63 2.52 3.16
CA ALA A 157 2.99 1.22 3.08
C ALA A 157 1.46 1.36 2.96
N ALA A 158 0.85 0.65 2.00
CA ALA A 158 -0.58 0.71 1.75
C ALA A 158 -1.46 0.06 2.82
N PHE A 159 -0.92 -1.00 3.45
CA PHE A 159 -1.58 -1.78 4.49
C PHE A 159 -0.52 -2.32 5.45
N ASP A 160 -0.96 -2.77 6.63
CA ASP A 160 -0.13 -3.49 7.60
C ASP A 160 0.46 -4.77 7.00
N GLY A 161 1.71 -5.06 7.30
CA GLY A 161 2.36 -6.26 6.78
C GLY A 161 3.82 -6.40 7.17
N LYS A 162 4.51 -7.29 6.46
CA LYS A 162 5.93 -7.57 6.63
C LYS A 162 6.66 -7.42 5.30
N ILE A 163 7.83 -6.80 5.32
CA ILE A 163 8.68 -6.63 4.14
C ILE A 163 9.18 -8.01 3.70
N ARG A 164 8.70 -8.46 2.55
CA ARG A 164 9.13 -9.73 1.96
C ARG A 164 10.34 -9.55 1.07
N VAL A 165 10.35 -8.54 0.21
CA VAL A 165 11.46 -8.36 -0.76
C VAL A 165 11.95 -6.94 -0.69
N LYS A 166 13.28 -6.76 -0.64
CA LYS A 166 13.96 -5.49 -0.85
C LYS A 166 15.10 -5.72 -1.80
N GLN A 167 14.92 -5.39 -3.08
CA GLN A 167 15.91 -5.76 -4.09
C GLN A 167 16.05 -4.72 -5.20
N PHE A 168 17.14 -4.82 -5.96
CA PHE A 168 17.37 -4.04 -7.16
C PHE A 168 17.28 -4.88 -8.44
N GLU A 169 16.44 -4.46 -9.39
CA GLU A 169 16.31 -5.09 -10.72
C GLU A 169 16.51 -4.07 -11.86
N ARG A 170 17.71 -4.06 -12.47
CA ARG A 170 18.09 -3.07 -13.50
C ARG A 170 17.14 -3.01 -14.72
N ARG A 171 16.56 -4.15 -15.14
CA ARG A 171 15.74 -4.25 -16.36
C ARG A 171 14.24 -4.29 -16.12
N GLY A 172 13.84 -4.23 -14.85
CA GLY A 172 12.45 -4.27 -14.39
C GLY A 172 12.18 -3.14 -13.41
N TYR A 173 11.88 -3.50 -12.16
CA TYR A 173 11.39 -2.55 -11.15
C TYR A 173 12.41 -1.53 -10.63
N GLY A 174 13.71 -1.66 -10.93
CA GLY A 174 14.72 -0.82 -10.26
C GLY A 174 14.84 -1.20 -8.80
N TYR A 175 14.99 -0.23 -7.89
CA TYR A 175 14.82 -0.52 -6.46
C TYR A 175 13.34 -0.74 -6.18
N TYR A 176 13.03 -1.87 -5.56
CA TYR A 176 11.65 -2.21 -5.25
C TYR A 176 11.49 -2.92 -3.92
N ILE A 177 10.32 -2.73 -3.34
CA ILE A 177 9.86 -3.38 -2.12
C ILE A 177 8.63 -4.22 -2.45
N VAL A 178 8.55 -5.42 -1.86
CA VAL A 178 7.30 -6.18 -1.80
C VAL A 178 6.91 -6.36 -0.35
N ILE A 179 5.68 -5.96 -0.01
CA ILE A 179 5.10 -6.15 1.31
C ILE A 179 4.06 -7.24 1.21
N ARG A 180 4.13 -8.24 2.08
CA ARG A 180 3.03 -9.20 2.27
C ARG A 180 2.19 -8.74 3.46
N HIS A 181 0.90 -8.60 3.24
CA HIS A 181 -0.04 -8.07 4.21
C HIS A 181 -0.77 -9.17 4.95
N LEU A 182 -1.29 -8.81 6.13
CA LEU A 182 -2.12 -9.71 6.95
C LEU A 182 -3.41 -10.12 6.25
N ASN A 183 -3.95 -9.24 5.41
CA ASN A 183 -5.16 -9.47 4.62
C ASN A 183 -4.96 -10.40 3.41
N GLY A 184 -3.76 -10.96 3.23
CA GLY A 184 -3.43 -11.89 2.15
C GLY A 184 -3.05 -11.23 0.82
N LEU A 185 -3.10 -9.90 0.69
CA LEU A 185 -2.53 -9.21 -0.47
C LEU A 185 -1.01 -9.07 -0.35
N GLU A 186 -0.37 -8.95 -1.49
CA GLU A 186 0.97 -8.41 -1.62
C GLU A 186 0.92 -7.10 -2.41
N THR A 187 1.64 -6.09 -1.94
CA THR A 187 1.84 -4.85 -2.69
C THR A 187 3.28 -4.71 -3.13
N VAL A 188 3.49 -4.16 -4.33
CA VAL A 188 4.82 -3.93 -4.91
C VAL A 188 5.01 -2.44 -5.13
N TYR A 189 6.15 -1.92 -4.68
CA TYR A 189 6.54 -0.52 -4.81
C TYR A 189 7.83 -0.45 -5.61
N GLY A 190 7.73 -0.05 -6.87
CA GLY A 190 8.84 -0.03 -7.82
C GLY A 190 9.37 1.38 -8.13
N HIS A 191 10.52 1.38 -8.80
CA HIS A 191 11.25 2.55 -9.28
C HIS A 191 11.74 3.49 -8.17
N LEU A 192 11.91 2.98 -6.96
CA LEU A 192 12.38 3.75 -5.80
C LEU A 192 13.79 4.30 -6.03
N SER A 193 14.15 5.35 -5.30
CA SER A 193 15.52 5.89 -5.24
C SER A 193 16.29 5.40 -4.03
N LYS A 194 15.59 5.16 -2.91
CA LYS A 194 16.17 4.75 -1.63
C LYS A 194 15.18 3.91 -0.82
N PHE A 195 15.70 2.94 -0.06
CA PHE A 195 14.93 2.19 0.94
C PHE A 195 15.04 2.86 2.31
N LEU A 196 13.93 2.87 3.07
CA LEU A 196 13.91 3.33 4.46
C LEU A 196 13.70 2.19 5.47
N ILE A 197 13.48 0.97 4.97
CA ILE A 197 13.25 -0.24 5.75
C ILE A 197 14.21 -1.37 5.35
N GLU A 198 14.27 -2.41 6.17
CA GLU A 198 15.00 -3.65 5.93
C GLU A 198 14.05 -4.82 5.61
N GLU A 199 14.63 -5.92 5.10
CA GLU A 199 13.87 -7.14 4.87
C GLU A 199 13.40 -7.76 6.18
N ASN A 200 12.19 -8.34 6.16
CA ASN A 200 11.50 -8.92 7.31
C ASN A 200 11.04 -7.91 8.37
N ASP A 201 11.23 -6.61 8.16
CA ASP A 201 10.65 -5.59 9.03
C ASP A 201 9.12 -5.65 8.99
N LEU A 202 8.51 -5.45 10.15
CA LEU A 202 7.09 -5.21 10.26
C LEU A 202 6.81 -3.75 9.92
N VAL A 203 5.74 -3.53 9.17
CA VAL A 203 5.33 -2.20 8.74
C VAL A 203 3.85 -2.02 8.96
N LYS A 204 3.48 -0.85 9.49
CA LYS A 204 2.09 -0.42 9.61
C LYS A 204 1.68 0.36 8.37
N SER A 205 0.38 0.36 8.07
CA SER A 205 -0.22 1.23 7.06
C SER A 205 0.16 2.67 7.33
N GLY A 206 0.59 3.39 6.29
CA GLY A 206 1.05 4.77 6.42
C GLY A 206 2.48 4.93 6.97
N GLN A 207 3.21 3.84 7.24
CA GLN A 207 4.63 3.93 7.61
C GLN A 207 5.50 4.23 6.38
N PRO A 208 6.49 5.16 6.47
CA PRO A 208 7.47 5.40 5.42
C PRO A 208 8.32 4.15 5.12
N ILE A 209 8.37 3.73 3.87
CA ILE A 209 9.12 2.52 3.43
C ILE A 209 10.26 2.84 2.45
N GLY A 210 10.18 3.97 1.76
CA GLY A 210 11.12 4.29 0.70
C GLY A 210 10.94 5.70 0.18
N LEU A 211 11.81 6.08 -0.75
CA LEU A 211 11.70 7.32 -1.49
C LEU A 211 11.45 7.02 -2.97
N ALA A 212 10.55 7.77 -3.59
CA ALA A 212 10.25 7.70 -5.01
C ALA A 212 11.50 8.01 -5.85
N GLY A 213 11.53 7.48 -7.07
CA GLY A 213 12.70 7.59 -7.94
C GLY A 213 12.38 7.40 -9.41
N ASN A 214 13.41 7.02 -10.15
CA ASN A 214 13.36 6.75 -11.59
C ASN A 214 14.34 5.61 -11.96
N THR A 215 14.46 4.60 -11.09
CA THR A 215 15.44 3.52 -11.27
C THR A 215 14.88 2.35 -12.07
N GLY A 216 15.76 1.53 -12.63
CA GLY A 216 15.36 0.38 -13.46
C GLY A 216 14.77 0.81 -14.79
N ARG A 217 13.68 0.16 -15.21
CA ARG A 217 13.03 0.41 -16.49
C ARG A 217 11.89 1.44 -16.35
N SER A 218 12.26 2.70 -16.20
CA SER A 218 11.32 3.83 -16.08
C SER A 218 11.60 4.91 -17.13
N TYR A 219 10.56 5.66 -17.53
CA TYR A 219 10.66 6.76 -18.50
C TYR A 219 10.65 8.15 -17.83
N GLY A 220 10.45 8.22 -16.51
CA GLY A 220 10.40 9.46 -15.74
C GLY A 220 10.08 9.18 -14.28
N SER A 221 10.21 10.18 -13.41
CA SER A 221 9.94 10.00 -11.97
C SER A 221 8.47 9.68 -11.70
N HIS A 222 8.23 8.53 -11.06
CA HIS A 222 6.93 8.04 -10.62
C HIS A 222 7.09 6.89 -9.60
N LEU A 223 6.00 6.54 -8.92
CA LEU A 223 5.88 5.28 -8.19
C LEU A 223 5.17 4.26 -9.08
N HIS A 224 5.80 3.11 -9.31
CA HIS A 224 5.10 1.95 -9.87
C HIS A 224 4.48 1.14 -8.73
N PHE A 225 3.17 0.96 -8.74
CA PHE A 225 2.42 0.30 -7.68
C PHE A 225 1.63 -0.89 -8.21
N GLU A 226 1.81 -2.06 -7.61
CA GLU A 226 1.03 -3.26 -7.93
C GLU A 226 0.29 -3.80 -6.70
N THR A 227 -0.87 -4.39 -6.95
CA THR A 227 -1.56 -5.26 -6.01
C THR A 227 -1.53 -6.69 -6.54
N ARG A 228 -1.16 -7.66 -5.72
CA ARG A 228 -1.06 -9.06 -6.11
C ARG A 228 -1.71 -9.95 -5.05
N PHE A 229 -2.25 -11.07 -5.48
CA PHE A 229 -2.71 -12.14 -4.59
C PHE A 229 -2.07 -13.44 -5.05
N LEU A 230 -1.36 -14.13 -4.15
CA LEU A 230 -0.62 -15.35 -4.46
C LEU A 230 0.30 -15.19 -5.69
N GLY A 231 0.99 -14.05 -5.77
CA GLY A 231 1.87 -13.70 -6.88
C GLY A 231 1.18 -13.41 -8.21
N LYS A 232 -0.15 -13.50 -8.32
CA LYS A 232 -0.91 -13.09 -9.51
C LYS A 232 -1.30 -11.61 -9.40
N PRO A 233 -1.06 -10.80 -10.44
CA PRO A 233 -1.38 -9.38 -10.39
C PRO A 233 -2.89 -9.15 -10.51
N ILE A 234 -3.42 -8.33 -9.63
CA ILE A 234 -4.78 -7.80 -9.66
C ILE A 234 -4.68 -6.34 -10.09
N ASN A 235 -5.60 -5.87 -10.92
CA ASN A 235 -5.63 -4.46 -11.29
C ASN A 235 -5.91 -3.61 -10.03
N PRO A 236 -4.99 -2.72 -9.60
CA PRO A 236 -5.19 -1.91 -8.39
C PRO A 236 -6.47 -1.07 -8.42
N ASN A 237 -6.95 -0.68 -9.60
CA ASN A 237 -8.18 0.09 -9.76
C ASN A 237 -9.45 -0.66 -9.34
N PHE A 238 -9.41 -1.99 -9.19
CA PHE A 238 -10.56 -2.75 -8.66
C PHE A 238 -10.67 -2.66 -7.14
N ILE A 239 -9.59 -2.25 -6.48
CA ILE A 239 -9.46 -2.20 -5.02
C ILE A 239 -9.50 -0.73 -4.57
N ILE A 240 -8.75 0.13 -5.24
CA ILE A 240 -8.51 1.52 -4.84
C ILE A 240 -9.09 2.49 -5.88
N ASP A 241 -9.77 3.53 -5.39
CA ASP A 241 -10.13 4.73 -6.13
C ASP A 241 -9.00 5.76 -6.00
N PHE A 242 -8.11 5.81 -6.98
CA PHE A 242 -6.96 6.72 -6.99
C PHE A 242 -7.33 8.20 -7.18
N GLU A 243 -8.57 8.51 -7.58
CA GLU A 243 -9.04 9.90 -7.64
C GLU A 243 -9.48 10.36 -6.24
N LYS A 244 -10.15 9.48 -5.49
CA LYS A 244 -10.57 9.76 -4.09
C LYS A 244 -9.50 9.46 -3.04
N LYS A 245 -8.44 8.75 -3.42
CA LYS A 245 -7.35 8.28 -2.55
C LYS A 245 -7.84 7.35 -1.43
N ASP A 246 -8.83 6.52 -1.75
CA ASP A 246 -9.47 5.60 -0.80
C ASP A 246 -9.89 4.30 -1.50
N VAL A 247 -10.21 3.26 -0.74
CA VAL A 247 -10.71 1.99 -1.29
C VAL A 247 -12.15 2.11 -1.77
N HIS A 248 -12.54 1.34 -2.79
CA HIS A 248 -13.93 1.35 -3.27
C HIS A 248 -14.89 0.77 -2.22
N LYS A 249 -14.40 -0.18 -1.43
CA LYS A 249 -15.11 -0.94 -0.39
C LYS A 249 -14.11 -1.42 0.65
N GLU A 250 -14.59 -1.63 1.87
CA GLU A 250 -13.82 -2.20 3.00
C GLU A 250 -13.42 -3.66 2.75
N GLU A 251 -14.19 -4.41 1.96
CA GLU A 251 -13.87 -5.80 1.61
C GLU A 251 -13.80 -5.99 0.09
N TYR A 252 -12.84 -6.81 -0.37
CA TYR A 252 -12.70 -7.21 -1.76
C TYR A 252 -12.67 -8.72 -1.94
N LEU A 253 -13.61 -9.25 -2.72
CA LEU A 253 -13.67 -10.66 -3.08
C LEU A 253 -12.75 -10.95 -4.28
N VAL A 254 -11.60 -11.55 -4.01
CA VAL A 254 -10.72 -12.11 -5.02
C VAL A 254 -11.40 -13.31 -5.66
N THR A 255 -11.53 -13.29 -6.97
CA THR A 255 -12.04 -14.41 -7.78
C THR A 255 -11.20 -14.56 -9.04
N ASN A 256 -11.47 -15.58 -9.86
CA ASN A 256 -10.84 -15.70 -11.18
C ASN A 256 -11.07 -14.46 -12.08
N SER A 257 -12.14 -13.69 -11.84
CA SER A 257 -12.40 -12.47 -12.61
C SER A 257 -11.45 -11.32 -12.25
N SER A 258 -10.88 -11.32 -11.04
CA SER A 258 -9.91 -10.33 -10.55
C SER A 258 -8.61 -10.32 -11.38
N TYR A 259 -8.28 -11.43 -12.04
CA TYR A 259 -7.08 -11.59 -12.89
C TYR A 259 -7.35 -11.37 -14.38
N LYS A 260 -8.56 -10.92 -14.75
CA LYS A 260 -8.88 -10.66 -16.15
C LYS A 260 -7.97 -9.57 -16.70
N LYS A 261 -7.38 -9.83 -17.87
CA LYS A 261 -6.56 -8.85 -18.58
C LYS A 261 -7.40 -7.66 -18.99
N THR A 262 -6.94 -6.46 -18.69
CA THR A 262 -7.60 -5.20 -19.06
C THR A 262 -6.79 -4.44 -20.11
N THR A 263 -7.42 -3.42 -20.68
CA THR A 263 -6.74 -2.46 -21.56
C THR A 263 -6.25 -1.27 -20.75
N SER A 264 -5.24 -0.55 -21.21
CA SER A 264 -4.75 0.66 -20.52
C SER A 264 -5.79 1.78 -20.41
N ARG A 265 -6.89 1.70 -21.16
CA ARG A 265 -8.02 2.66 -21.11
C ARG A 265 -9.13 2.21 -20.17
N SER A 266 -9.04 1.02 -19.59
CA SER A 266 -10.06 0.48 -18.70
C SER A 266 -10.06 1.27 -17.39
N LYS A 267 -10.85 2.35 -17.33
CA LYS A 267 -11.28 2.98 -16.07
C LYS A 267 -12.20 1.98 -15.38
N VAL A 268 -11.98 1.78 -14.08
CA VAL A 268 -12.72 0.92 -13.13
C VAL A 268 -13.96 0.23 -13.72
N VAL A 269 -13.92 -1.09 -13.93
CA VAL A 269 -15.14 -1.88 -14.11
C VAL A 269 -15.65 -2.19 -12.70
N THR A 270 -16.29 -1.20 -12.08
CA THR A 270 -17.18 -1.48 -10.96
C THR A 270 -18.34 -2.23 -11.58
N THR A 271 -18.48 -3.52 -11.27
CA THR A 271 -19.72 -4.26 -11.47
C THR A 271 -20.78 -3.63 -10.56
N SER A 272 -21.25 -2.45 -10.96
CA SER A 272 -22.57 -1.97 -10.58
C SER A 272 -23.54 -2.80 -11.42
N ASN A 273 -24.27 -3.70 -10.76
CA ASN A 273 -25.52 -4.22 -11.29
C ASN A 273 -26.50 -3.06 -11.43
N ALA A 274 -26.35 -2.23 -12.47
CA ALA A 274 -27.28 -1.18 -12.84
C ALA A 274 -26.95 -0.63 -14.24
N SER A 275 -27.39 -1.33 -15.29
CA SER A 275 -27.94 -0.69 -16.50
C SER A 275 -28.46 -1.75 -17.47
N LYS A 276 -29.74 -2.08 -17.30
CA LYS A 276 -30.62 -2.30 -18.45
C LYS A 276 -30.59 -1.00 -19.26
N THR A 277 -29.88 -0.98 -20.37
CA THR A 277 -30.22 -0.09 -21.47
C THR A 277 -29.82 -0.74 -22.78
N ALA A 278 -30.83 -0.90 -23.62
CA ALA A 278 -30.77 -1.44 -24.96
C ALA A 278 -29.70 -0.72 -25.79
N ALA A 279 -28.80 -1.50 -26.38
CA ALA A 279 -28.06 -1.10 -27.57
C ALA A 279 -28.10 -2.28 -28.54
N THR A 280 -29.21 -2.33 -29.26
CA THR A 280 -29.36 -3.00 -30.54
C THR A 280 -28.18 -2.63 -31.43
N ASN A 281 -27.41 -3.61 -31.92
CA ASN A 281 -26.86 -3.51 -33.27
C ASN A 281 -26.45 -4.88 -33.82
N LYS A 282 -27.34 -5.34 -34.71
CA LYS A 282 -27.07 -5.93 -36.02
C LYS A 282 -25.93 -6.95 -36.13
N VAL A 283 -26.39 -8.19 -36.15
CA VAL A 283 -25.94 -9.27 -37.03
C VAL A 283 -25.36 -8.72 -38.34
N ALA A 284 -24.04 -8.86 -38.51
CA ALA A 284 -23.40 -9.00 -39.80
C ALA A 284 -22.53 -10.25 -39.72
N SER A 285 -23.02 -11.29 -40.38
CA SER A 285 -22.36 -12.56 -40.62
C SER A 285 -21.16 -12.35 -41.53
N SER A 286 -19.99 -12.84 -41.12
CA SER A 286 -19.01 -13.40 -42.05
C SER A 286 -18.20 -14.46 -41.33
N SER A 287 -18.50 -15.68 -41.74
CA SER A 287 -17.81 -16.95 -41.54
C SER A 287 -16.28 -16.87 -41.46
N GLU A 288 -15.69 -17.47 -40.43
CA GLU A 288 -14.59 -18.40 -40.65
C GLU A 288 -14.47 -19.36 -39.45
N SER A 289 -14.37 -20.64 -39.80
CA SER A 289 -14.52 -21.80 -38.93
C SER A 289 -13.25 -22.13 -38.16
N ALA A 290 -13.35 -22.33 -36.83
CA ALA A 290 -12.50 -23.29 -36.12
C ALA A 290 -13.07 -23.63 -34.73
N LYS A 291 -13.65 -24.84 -34.64
CA LYS A 291 -13.89 -25.70 -33.47
C LYS A 291 -13.48 -25.17 -32.08
N SER A 292 -14.46 -25.07 -31.17
CA SER A 292 -14.28 -25.49 -29.79
C SER A 292 -15.62 -25.90 -29.17
N GLY A 293 -15.87 -27.20 -29.18
CA GLY A 293 -16.82 -27.80 -28.25
C GLY A 293 -16.12 -27.96 -26.91
N ASN A 294 -16.60 -27.26 -25.89
CA ASN A 294 -16.57 -27.73 -24.50
C ASN A 294 -17.54 -26.90 -23.67
N THR A 295 -18.81 -27.28 -23.70
CA THR A 295 -19.74 -26.97 -22.60
C THR A 295 -19.31 -27.83 -21.42
N ASN A 296 -18.59 -27.25 -20.46
CA ASN A 296 -18.19 -27.95 -19.24
C ASN A 296 -19.43 -28.38 -18.45
N LYS A 297 -19.70 -29.68 -18.45
CA LYS A 297 -20.80 -30.40 -17.78
C LYS A 297 -20.83 -30.29 -16.24
N PHE A 298 -19.95 -29.48 -15.63
CA PHE A 298 -19.68 -29.49 -14.19
C PHE A 298 -19.88 -28.17 -13.45
N VAL A 299 -20.40 -27.11 -14.09
CA VAL A 299 -20.68 -25.85 -13.38
C VAL A 299 -22.15 -25.48 -13.52
N SER A 300 -22.94 -26.07 -12.63
CA SER A 300 -24.31 -25.64 -12.32
C SER A 300 -24.50 -25.80 -10.82
N GLY A 301 -23.95 -24.88 -10.04
CA GLY A 301 -24.17 -24.83 -8.60
C GLY A 301 -23.71 -23.49 -8.07
N ASP A 302 -24.63 -22.73 -7.48
CA ASP A 302 -24.30 -21.53 -6.75
C ASP A 302 -23.48 -21.91 -5.50
N VAL A 303 -22.27 -21.34 -5.40
CA VAL A 303 -21.34 -21.61 -4.29
C VAL A 303 -21.69 -20.67 -3.13
N ASN A 304 -21.99 -21.23 -1.97
CA ASN A 304 -22.39 -20.47 -0.78
C ASN A 304 -21.35 -20.57 0.34
N TYR A 305 -21.14 -19.46 1.07
CA TYR A 305 -20.16 -19.32 2.15
C TYR A 305 -20.83 -18.83 3.44
N HIS A 306 -20.24 -19.17 4.58
CA HIS A 306 -20.62 -18.68 5.89
C HIS A 306 -19.42 -18.12 6.63
N ARG A 307 -19.56 -16.89 7.15
CA ARG A 307 -18.56 -16.27 8.01
C ARG A 307 -18.75 -16.78 9.43
N ILE A 308 -17.73 -17.44 9.96
CA ILE A 308 -17.72 -18.05 11.30
C ILE A 308 -17.88 -16.95 12.35
N GLN A 309 -18.88 -17.08 13.21
CA GLN A 309 -19.17 -16.17 14.32
C GLN A 309 -18.79 -16.82 15.65
N LYS A 310 -18.73 -15.99 16.71
CA LYS A 310 -18.46 -16.47 18.08
C LYS A 310 -19.53 -17.49 18.49
N GLY A 311 -19.11 -18.71 18.80
CA GLY A 311 -19.99 -19.81 19.21
C GLY A 311 -20.40 -20.77 18.09
N ASP A 312 -19.97 -20.52 16.83
CA ASP A 312 -20.24 -21.47 15.76
C ASP A 312 -19.43 -22.77 15.90
N THR A 313 -20.09 -23.87 15.57
CA THR A 313 -19.47 -25.20 15.45
C THR A 313 -19.77 -25.78 14.07
N LEU A 314 -18.93 -26.70 13.58
CA LEU A 314 -19.18 -27.37 12.31
C LEU A 314 -20.56 -28.04 12.27
N GLY A 315 -21.01 -28.61 13.40
CA GLY A 315 -22.34 -29.18 13.54
C GLY A 315 -23.47 -28.15 13.47
N ALA A 316 -23.32 -27.00 14.14
CA ALA A 316 -24.31 -25.93 14.09
C ALA A 316 -24.43 -25.31 12.69
N ILE A 317 -23.29 -25.08 12.02
CA ILE A 317 -23.25 -24.57 10.64
C ILE A 317 -23.88 -25.60 9.68
N ALA A 318 -23.49 -26.87 9.77
CA ALA A 318 -24.07 -27.96 8.99
C ALA A 318 -25.59 -28.00 9.11
N LYS A 319 -26.12 -27.94 10.33
CA LYS A 319 -27.56 -27.91 10.60
C LYS A 319 -28.24 -26.66 10.03
N ARG A 320 -27.62 -25.48 10.17
CA ARG A 320 -28.15 -24.20 9.69
C ARG A 320 -28.40 -24.20 8.19
N TYR A 321 -27.49 -24.80 7.42
CA TYR A 321 -27.54 -24.80 5.97
C TYR A 321 -28.00 -26.14 5.36
N GLY A 322 -28.45 -27.09 6.18
CA GLY A 322 -28.97 -28.37 5.70
C GLY A 322 -27.92 -29.26 5.01
N VAL A 323 -26.64 -29.14 5.38
CA VAL A 323 -25.54 -29.95 4.83
C VAL A 323 -24.92 -30.83 5.91
N THR A 324 -24.14 -31.84 5.53
CA THR A 324 -23.44 -32.68 6.52
C THR A 324 -22.11 -32.05 6.93
N VAL A 325 -21.67 -32.32 8.16
CA VAL A 325 -20.33 -31.92 8.63
C VAL A 325 -19.25 -32.45 7.70
N ASN A 326 -19.35 -33.72 7.26
CA ASN A 326 -18.41 -34.31 6.31
C ASN A 326 -18.39 -33.58 4.96
N LYS A 327 -19.54 -33.08 4.49
CA LYS A 327 -19.61 -32.28 3.27
C LYS A 327 -18.89 -30.94 3.46
N ILE A 328 -19.15 -30.22 4.55
CA ILE A 328 -18.41 -29.00 4.89
C ILE A 328 -16.91 -29.29 4.99
N CYS A 329 -16.54 -30.36 5.68
CA CYS A 329 -15.14 -30.80 5.79
C CYS A 329 -14.51 -31.05 4.41
N SER A 330 -15.20 -31.76 3.53
CA SER A 330 -14.72 -32.05 2.16
C SER A 330 -14.62 -30.81 1.28
N LEU A 331 -15.53 -29.84 1.44
CA LEU A 331 -15.55 -28.59 0.68
C LEU A 331 -14.43 -27.63 1.09
N ASN A 332 -13.91 -27.78 2.32
CA ASN A 332 -12.94 -26.87 2.92
C ASN A 332 -11.62 -27.56 3.27
N ASN A 333 -11.44 -28.83 2.90
CA ASN A 333 -10.29 -29.66 3.25
C ASN A 333 -9.92 -29.63 4.75
N ILE A 334 -10.93 -29.64 5.62
CA ILE A 334 -10.75 -29.66 7.07
C ILE A 334 -11.26 -30.98 7.65
N THR A 335 -10.94 -31.24 8.92
CA THR A 335 -11.44 -32.42 9.64
C THR A 335 -12.55 -32.01 10.61
N PRO A 336 -13.39 -32.95 11.07
CA PRO A 336 -14.41 -32.66 12.09
C PRO A 336 -13.86 -32.14 13.42
N ARG A 337 -12.55 -32.26 13.66
CA ARG A 337 -11.84 -31.77 14.84
C ARG A 337 -11.18 -30.41 14.63
N THR A 338 -11.24 -29.85 13.43
CA THR A 338 -10.59 -28.58 13.11
C THR A 338 -11.26 -27.43 13.87
N THR A 339 -10.46 -26.68 14.63
CA THR A 339 -10.92 -25.50 15.38
C THR A 339 -11.36 -24.40 14.41
N LEU A 340 -12.60 -23.93 14.57
CA LEU A 340 -13.15 -22.83 13.78
C LEU A 340 -12.67 -21.49 14.35
N ARG A 341 -12.07 -20.66 13.49
CA ARG A 341 -11.62 -19.31 13.86
C ARG A 341 -12.70 -18.30 13.53
N ILE A 342 -13.06 -17.46 14.49
CA ILE A 342 -14.04 -16.38 14.32
C ILE A 342 -13.56 -15.45 13.21
N GLY A 343 -14.47 -15.00 12.33
CA GLY A 343 -14.19 -14.14 11.18
C GLY A 343 -13.82 -14.91 9.90
N LYS A 344 -13.39 -16.17 9.99
CA LYS A 344 -13.03 -17.00 8.83
C LYS A 344 -14.28 -17.44 8.04
N SER A 345 -14.21 -17.46 6.71
CA SER A 345 -15.30 -17.98 5.87
C SER A 345 -15.14 -19.47 5.59
N ILE A 346 -16.24 -20.21 5.64
CA ILE A 346 -16.31 -21.65 5.37
C ILE A 346 -17.33 -21.91 4.26
N ARG A 347 -16.94 -22.73 3.27
CA ARG A 347 -17.77 -23.11 2.12
C ARG A 347 -18.83 -24.12 2.53
N ILE A 348 -20.06 -23.95 2.04
CA ILE A 348 -21.22 -24.76 2.42
C ILE A 348 -21.78 -25.54 1.23
N SER A 349 -21.78 -24.98 0.01
CA SER A 349 -22.27 -25.64 -1.21
C SER A 349 -21.32 -25.54 -2.39
#